data_AF-H3ADI1-F1
#
_entry.id   AF-H3ADI1-F1
#
_cell.length_a   1.000
_cell.length_b   1.000
_cell.length_c   1.000
_cell.angle_alpha   90.00
_cell.angle_beta   90.00
_cell.angle_gamma   90.00
#
_symmetry.space_group_name_H-M   'P 1'
#
loop_
_entity.id
_entity.type
_entity.pdbx_description
1 polymer ?
#
loop_
_entity_poly.entity_id
_entity_poly.type
_entity_poly.pdbx_seq_one_letter_code
_entity_poly.pdbx_strand_id
1 'polypeptide(L)'
;GFLNWKKAMERFGSHEKSNLHRAAISSLGAVKAGVNVTAVCSEAKQKQMKEARSALIKILSSIQYLSCQGLSVRGHTDEESNLNQLLALRAEDILYLKFWLNRTKYRWISHDIVNEIEIMAHDVLRTLMKEIHEAGFFSIIMDETADISVREQVSVCFHIVNKDLDTEDIFFGFYSTSDTTSQALYTLLKDVLFRFDFPLEKCRGQCYDGAASVAGCWQGLQALVQEDEPQAVYVHCLAHTVNLVVQHVAQNIAACWNFLTLIHELISLVKNSLKRLAWFEEFQRADKETLRSFCPTRWTLRAALLQSVAFNYSELLEFLEELSIHDKSDAGGKANGFLLHLQKFDTYFTLMLLLLVFSHAETVN
;
A
#
# COMPACT_ATOMS: atom_id res chain seq x y z
N GLY A 1 69.94 -1.27 20.92
CA GLY A 1 71.01 -0.59 20.16
C GLY A 1 71.46 -1.47 19.01
N PHE A 2 71.91 -0.89 17.91
CA PHE A 2 72.40 -1.64 16.74
C PHE A 2 73.91 -1.84 16.84
N LEU A 3 74.39 -3.06 16.58
CA LEU A 3 75.82 -3.38 16.45
C LEU A 3 76.30 -3.33 14.98
N ASN A 4 75.36 -3.35 14.03
CA ASN A 4 75.61 -3.28 12.58
C ASN A 4 74.90 -2.07 11.98
N TRP A 5 75.70 -1.11 11.52
CA TRP A 5 75.22 0.17 11.01
C TRP A 5 74.45 0.08 9.69
N LYS A 6 74.71 -0.91 8.83
CA LYS A 6 73.90 -1.12 7.61
C LYS A 6 72.46 -1.49 7.96
N LYS A 7 72.27 -2.42 8.91
CA LYS A 7 70.94 -2.81 9.40
C LYS A 7 70.24 -1.69 10.17
N ALA A 8 71.00 -0.79 10.81
CA ALA A 8 70.46 0.39 11.46
C ALA A 8 69.82 1.34 10.45
N MET A 9 70.49 1.63 9.33
CA MET A 9 69.98 2.50 8.27
C MET A 9 68.68 1.97 7.64
N GLU A 10 68.60 0.66 7.39
CA GLU A 10 67.36 0.01 6.91
C GLU A 10 66.22 0.14 7.94
N ARG A 11 66.52 -0.07 9.23
CA ARG A 11 65.56 0.09 10.32
C ARG A 11 65.12 1.54 10.51
N PHE A 12 66.00 2.52 10.28
CA PHE A 12 65.65 3.93 10.29
C PHE A 12 64.68 4.27 9.16
N GLY A 13 64.94 3.81 7.93
CA GLY A 13 64.01 3.99 6.82
C GLY A 13 62.65 3.29 7.05
N SER A 14 62.65 2.13 7.71
CA SER A 14 61.42 1.44 8.12
C SER A 14 60.67 2.19 9.21
N HIS A 15 61.37 2.71 10.22
CA HIS A 15 60.80 3.51 11.30
C HIS A 15 60.25 4.85 10.79
N GLU A 16 60.96 5.54 9.90
CA GLU A 16 60.51 6.80 9.29
C GLU A 16 59.17 6.63 8.56
N LYS A 17 59.02 5.49 7.86
CA LYS A 17 57.77 5.14 7.19
C LYS A 17 56.69 4.59 8.13
N SER A 18 56.99 4.33 9.40
CA SER A 18 56.02 3.81 10.36
C SER A 18 54.90 4.81 10.66
N ASN A 19 53.71 4.30 11.00
CA ASN A 19 52.56 5.15 11.35
C ASN A 19 52.84 5.97 12.63
N LEU A 20 53.60 5.40 13.58
CA LEU A 20 53.97 6.08 14.82
C LEU A 20 54.89 7.28 14.57
N HIS A 21 55.92 7.12 13.74
CA HIS A 21 56.82 8.23 13.42
C HIS A 21 56.11 9.35 12.67
N ARG A 22 55.28 9.00 11.67
CA ARG A 22 54.48 9.98 10.93
C ARG A 22 53.50 10.73 11.84
N ALA A 23 52.84 10.04 12.77
CA ALA A 23 51.96 10.68 13.77
C ALA A 23 52.73 11.61 14.72
N ALA A 24 53.92 11.21 15.17
CA ALA A 24 54.77 12.01 16.05
C ALA A 24 55.29 13.29 15.35
N ILE A 25 55.75 13.18 14.10
CA ILE A 25 56.21 14.32 13.30
C ILE A 25 55.05 15.28 13.00
N SER A 26 53.88 14.77 12.64
CA SER A 26 52.68 15.59 12.43
C SER A 26 52.26 16.33 13.70
N SER A 27 52.34 15.67 14.85
CA SER A 27 52.04 16.28 16.16
C SER A 27 53.04 17.37 16.52
N LEU A 28 54.34 17.12 16.27
CA LEU A 28 55.40 18.10 16.48
C LEU A 28 55.25 19.33 15.56
N GLY A 29 54.87 19.11 14.30
CA GLY A 29 54.57 20.18 13.33
C GLY A 29 53.39 21.04 13.78
N ALA A 30 52.32 20.43 14.28
CA ALA A 30 51.15 21.15 14.78
C ALA A 30 51.47 21.99 16.04
N VAL A 31 52.28 21.45 16.96
CA VAL A 31 52.78 22.18 18.14
C VAL A 31 53.61 23.40 17.71
N LYS A 32 54.50 23.24 16.71
CA LYS A 32 55.30 24.36 16.18
C LYS A 32 54.48 25.44 15.48
N ALA A 33 53.35 25.06 14.87
CA ALA A 33 52.43 25.99 14.22
C ALA A 33 51.41 26.63 15.18
N GLY A 34 51.46 26.33 16.48
CA GLY A 34 50.49 26.83 17.47
C GLY A 34 49.09 26.23 17.32
N VAL A 35 48.95 25.13 16.55
CA VAL A 35 47.66 24.49 16.29
C VAL A 35 47.37 23.48 17.39
N ASN A 36 46.28 23.69 18.13
CA ASN A 36 45.83 22.73 19.12
C ASN A 36 45.19 21.51 18.41
N VAL A 37 45.97 20.45 18.23
CA VAL A 37 45.54 19.18 17.61
C VAL A 37 44.27 18.62 18.25
N THR A 38 44.13 18.72 19.57
CA THR A 38 42.93 18.23 20.26
C THR A 38 41.67 19.04 19.92
N ALA A 39 41.80 20.35 19.76
CA ALA A 39 40.70 21.21 19.31
C ALA A 39 40.30 20.90 17.86
N VAL A 40 41.27 20.75 16.95
CA VAL A 40 41.01 20.39 15.54
C VAL A 40 40.37 19.01 15.42
N CYS A 41 40.84 18.02 16.18
CA CYS A 41 40.22 16.70 16.23
C CYS A 41 38.79 16.76 16.79
N SER A 42 38.52 17.61 17.77
CA SER A 42 37.19 17.85 18.32
C SER A 42 36.25 18.48 17.28
N GLU A 43 36.71 19.52 16.58
CA GLU A 43 35.95 20.20 15.52
C GLU A 43 35.66 19.25 14.34
N ALA A 44 36.66 18.49 13.89
CA ALA A 44 36.48 17.48 12.85
C ALA A 44 35.46 16.42 13.26
N LYS A 45 35.48 16.00 14.54
CA LYS A 45 34.50 15.06 15.07
C LYS A 45 33.10 15.65 15.12
N GLN A 46 32.95 16.90 15.55
CA GLN A 46 31.67 17.60 15.56
C GLN A 46 31.10 17.76 14.14
N LYS A 47 31.94 18.13 13.16
CA LYS A 47 31.54 18.21 11.75
C LYS A 47 31.05 16.86 11.23
N GLN A 48 31.79 15.79 11.49
CA GLN A 48 31.39 14.43 11.11
C GLN A 48 30.05 14.04 11.76
N MET A 49 29.85 14.35 13.04
CA MET A 49 28.59 14.07 13.73
C MET A 49 27.41 14.84 13.12
N LYS A 50 27.63 16.11 12.74
CA LYS A 50 26.61 16.93 12.09
C LYS A 50 26.23 16.38 10.71
N GLU A 51 27.23 16.06 9.89
CA GLU A 51 27.02 15.46 8.56
C GLU A 51 26.31 14.11 8.65
N ALA A 52 26.71 13.27 9.61
CA ALA A 52 26.06 12.01 9.90
C ALA A 52 24.58 12.21 10.29
N ARG A 53 24.28 13.10 11.25
CA ARG A 53 22.88 13.41 11.61
C ARG A 53 22.07 13.90 10.41
N SER A 54 22.64 14.76 9.58
CA SER A 54 21.98 15.23 8.37
C SER A 54 21.69 14.08 7.39
N ALA A 55 22.61 13.12 7.22
CA ALA A 55 22.37 11.93 6.41
C ALA A 55 21.25 11.06 6.98
N LEU A 56 21.22 10.85 8.31
CA LEU A 56 20.16 10.08 8.98
C LEU A 56 18.78 10.70 8.75
N ILE A 57 18.65 12.02 8.93
CA ILE A 57 17.39 12.73 8.69
C ILE A 57 16.92 12.55 7.24
N LYS A 58 17.84 12.55 6.27
CA LYS A 58 17.48 12.30 4.87
C LYS A 58 17.00 10.88 4.65
N ILE A 59 17.60 9.88 5.30
CA ILE A 59 17.11 8.50 5.28
C ILE A 59 15.71 8.41 5.88
N LEU A 60 15.49 8.95 7.09
CA LEU A 60 14.19 8.92 7.76
C LEU A 60 13.11 9.64 6.94
N SER A 61 13.40 10.83 6.40
CA SER A 61 12.44 11.55 5.55
C SER A 61 12.15 10.84 4.22
N SER A 62 13.08 10.05 3.69
CA SER A 62 12.82 9.20 2.52
C SER A 62 11.89 8.05 2.87
N ILE A 63 12.09 7.41 4.03
CA ILE A 63 11.19 6.37 4.54
C ILE A 63 9.80 6.96 4.75
N GLN A 64 9.70 8.10 5.44
CA GLN A 64 8.43 8.81 5.65
C GLN A 64 7.73 9.12 4.32
N TYR A 65 8.47 9.63 3.33
CA TYR A 65 7.92 9.90 2.00
C TYR A 65 7.32 8.65 1.37
N LEU A 66 8.06 7.54 1.34
CA LEU A 66 7.57 6.27 0.78
C LEU A 66 6.31 5.79 1.50
N SER A 67 6.30 5.86 2.83
CA SER A 67 5.14 5.50 3.65
C SER A 67 3.92 6.37 3.36
N CYS A 68 4.09 7.70 3.28
CA CYS A 68 2.99 8.62 2.96
C CYS A 68 2.44 8.42 1.54
N GLN A 69 3.24 7.87 0.62
CA GLN A 69 2.80 7.54 -0.74
C GLN A 69 2.27 6.11 -0.88
N GLY A 70 2.26 5.31 0.20
CA GLY A 70 1.89 3.90 0.15
C GLY A 70 2.84 3.04 -0.70
N LEU A 71 4.08 3.51 -0.93
CA LEU A 71 5.08 2.78 -1.71
C LEU A 71 5.83 1.80 -0.82
N SER A 72 6.12 0.61 -1.36
CA SER A 72 6.91 -0.37 -0.64
C SER A 72 8.30 0.19 -0.35
N VAL A 73 8.77 0.07 0.90
CA VAL A 73 10.13 0.53 1.25
C VAL A 73 11.19 -0.35 0.60
N ARG A 74 10.89 -1.64 0.41
CA ARG A 74 11.76 -2.67 -0.15
C ARG A 74 11.26 -3.10 -1.54
N GLY A 75 12.18 -3.62 -2.35
CA GLY A 75 11.92 -4.33 -3.62
C GLY A 75 12.20 -5.82 -3.48
N HIS A 76 12.15 -6.57 -4.59
CA HIS A 76 12.55 -7.99 -4.57
C HIS A 76 14.04 -8.17 -4.32
N THR A 77 14.84 -7.17 -4.70
CA THR A 77 16.27 -7.07 -4.40
C THR A 77 16.59 -5.73 -3.73
N ASP A 78 17.78 -5.62 -3.14
CA ASP A 78 18.27 -4.34 -2.60
C ASP A 78 18.46 -3.29 -3.71
N GLU A 79 18.75 -3.71 -4.93
CA GLU A 79 18.93 -2.82 -6.09
C GLU A 79 17.59 -2.25 -6.58
N GLU A 80 16.54 -3.07 -6.52
CA GLU A 80 15.16 -2.70 -6.84
C GLU A 80 14.42 -2.01 -5.67
N SER A 81 15.08 -1.81 -4.54
CA SER A 81 14.49 -1.17 -3.37
C SER A 81 14.17 0.30 -3.65
N ASN A 82 12.90 0.68 -3.52
CA ASN A 82 12.45 2.07 -3.64
C ASN A 82 13.23 2.99 -2.68
N LEU A 83 13.54 2.53 -1.47
CA LEU A 83 14.36 3.29 -0.54
C LEU A 83 15.76 3.54 -1.09
N ASN A 84 16.42 2.52 -1.64
CA ASN A 84 17.77 2.68 -2.17
C ASN A 84 17.80 3.56 -3.42
N GLN A 85 16.83 3.40 -4.31
CA GLN A 85 16.69 4.26 -5.51
C GLN A 85 16.42 5.71 -5.13
N LEU A 86 15.51 5.96 -4.19
CA LEU A 86 15.22 7.31 -3.70
C LEU A 86 16.44 7.92 -3.00
N LEU A 87 17.20 7.14 -2.23
CA LEU A 87 18.43 7.61 -1.60
C LEU A 87 19.55 7.86 -2.60
N ALA A 88 19.66 7.06 -3.66
CA ALA A 88 20.61 7.28 -4.74
C ALA A 88 20.33 8.60 -5.46
N LEU A 89 19.06 8.86 -5.82
CA LEU A 89 18.62 10.12 -6.41
C LEU A 89 18.94 11.30 -5.48
N ARG A 90 18.54 11.21 -4.20
CA ARG A 90 18.80 12.29 -3.23
C ARG A 90 20.28 12.51 -2.94
N ALA A 91 21.12 11.50 -3.16
CA ALA A 91 22.57 11.62 -2.99
C ALA A 91 23.25 12.38 -4.13
N GLU A 92 22.57 12.65 -5.25
CA GLU A 92 23.08 13.52 -6.31
C GLU A 92 23.23 14.96 -5.81
N ASP A 93 22.22 15.46 -5.09
CA ASP A 93 22.20 16.82 -4.57
C ASP A 93 22.77 16.94 -3.14
N ILE A 94 22.90 15.82 -2.42
CA ILE A 94 23.25 15.80 -1.00
C ILE A 94 24.58 15.05 -0.77
N LEU A 95 25.69 15.80 -0.80
CA LEU A 95 27.06 15.26 -0.71
C LEU A 95 27.32 14.39 0.54
N TYR A 96 26.84 14.79 1.71
CA TYR A 96 27.06 14.03 2.94
C TYR A 96 26.24 12.73 2.97
N LEU A 97 25.08 12.70 2.32
CA LEU A 97 24.31 11.46 2.14
C LEU A 97 25.06 10.52 1.20
N LYS A 98 25.57 11.03 0.08
CA LYS A 98 26.43 10.26 -0.85
C LYS A 98 27.63 9.64 -0.14
N PHE A 99 28.34 10.45 0.66
CA PHE A 99 29.46 9.96 1.46
C PHE A 99 29.02 8.86 2.44
N TRP A 100 27.86 9.02 3.07
CA TRP A 100 27.33 8.04 4.02
C TRP A 100 26.94 6.70 3.35
N LEU A 101 26.28 6.75 2.21
CA LEU A 101 25.85 5.56 1.45
C LEU A 101 27.03 4.75 0.91
N ASN A 102 28.14 5.42 0.58
CA ASN A 102 29.37 4.78 0.10
C ASN A 102 30.19 4.07 1.22
N ARG A 103 29.74 4.11 2.48
CA ARG A 103 30.43 3.41 3.58
C ARG A 103 30.15 1.91 3.50
N THR A 104 31.20 1.12 3.70
CA THR A 104 31.13 -0.36 3.56
C THR A 104 30.81 -1.09 4.86
N LYS A 105 31.08 -0.49 6.03
CA LYS A 105 30.94 -1.19 7.32
C LYS A 105 29.56 -1.09 7.94
N TYR A 106 28.98 0.12 7.94
CA TYR A 106 27.73 0.39 8.63
C TYR A 106 26.95 1.44 7.85
N ARG A 107 25.74 1.06 7.44
CA ARG A 107 24.81 1.91 6.72
C ARG A 107 23.49 1.85 7.49
N TRP A 108 22.82 3.00 7.67
CA TRP A 108 21.52 3.10 8.34
C TRP A 108 20.35 2.61 7.46
N ILE A 109 20.63 1.66 6.58
CA ILE A 109 19.70 1.10 5.60
C ILE A 109 19.63 -0.43 5.73
N SER A 110 20.24 -1.02 6.77
CA SER A 110 20.03 -2.43 7.05
C SER A 110 18.57 -2.67 7.41
N HIS A 111 18.09 -3.89 7.13
CA HIS A 111 16.69 -4.24 7.38
C HIS A 111 16.26 -3.99 8.82
N ASP A 112 17.11 -4.28 9.80
CA ASP A 112 16.81 -4.04 11.22
C ASP A 112 16.58 -2.56 11.53
N ILE A 113 17.42 -1.67 10.97
CA ILE A 113 17.32 -0.22 11.20
C ILE A 113 16.10 0.35 10.47
N VAL A 114 15.84 -0.12 9.25
CA VAL A 114 14.65 0.31 8.49
C VAL A 114 13.38 -0.16 9.18
N ASN A 115 13.38 -1.32 9.83
CA ASN A 115 12.24 -1.81 10.61
C ASN A 115 11.94 -0.96 11.85
N GLU A 116 12.87 -0.14 12.33
CA GLU A 116 12.58 0.87 13.35
C GLU A 116 11.61 1.96 12.86
N ILE A 117 11.18 1.93 11.59
CA ILE A 117 10.00 2.67 11.09
C ILE A 117 8.77 2.48 11.98
N GLU A 118 8.65 1.34 12.67
CA GLU A 118 7.62 1.08 13.68
C GLU A 118 7.56 2.17 14.76
N ILE A 119 8.69 2.81 15.10
CA ILE A 119 8.72 3.93 16.04
C ILE A 119 7.94 5.13 15.50
N MET A 120 8.06 5.42 14.20
CA MET A 120 7.29 6.48 13.56
C MET A 120 5.79 6.11 13.52
N ALA A 121 5.48 4.85 13.25
CA ALA A 121 4.09 4.36 13.30
C ALA A 121 3.50 4.50 14.71
N HIS A 122 4.24 4.14 15.76
CA HIS A 122 3.80 4.32 17.15
C HIS A 122 3.57 5.80 17.52
N ASP A 123 4.35 6.73 16.96
CA ASP A 123 4.15 8.17 17.20
C ASP A 123 2.87 8.69 16.52
N VAL A 124 2.58 8.22 15.30
CA VAL A 124 1.30 8.47 14.62
C VAL A 124 0.15 7.90 15.45
N LEU A 125 0.23 6.62 15.85
CA LEU A 125 -0.80 5.99 16.68
C LEU A 125 -1.04 6.74 17.98
N ARG A 126 0.02 7.22 18.66
CA ARG A 126 -0.13 8.02 19.88
C ARG A 126 -0.90 9.32 19.64
N THR A 127 -0.70 9.94 18.48
CA THR A 127 -1.43 11.15 18.08
C THR A 127 -2.90 10.84 17.84
N LEU A 128 -3.19 9.79 17.07
CA LEU A 128 -4.56 9.32 16.80
C LEU A 128 -5.29 8.90 18.08
N MET A 129 -4.59 8.23 19.00
CA MET A 129 -5.15 7.88 20.31
C MET A 129 -5.61 9.12 21.06
N LYS A 130 -4.76 10.15 21.11
CA LYS A 130 -5.10 11.41 21.76
C LYS A 130 -6.34 12.06 21.15
N GLU A 131 -6.48 12.04 19.83
CA GLU A 131 -7.66 12.57 19.12
C GLU A 131 -8.94 11.81 19.53
N ILE A 132 -8.91 10.48 19.55
CA ILE A 132 -10.03 9.63 19.98
C ILE A 132 -10.38 9.88 21.45
N HIS A 133 -9.38 9.97 22.33
CA HIS A 133 -9.58 10.27 23.75
C HIS A 133 -10.20 11.66 23.97
N GLU A 134 -9.80 12.65 23.17
CA GLU A 134 -10.35 14.02 23.22
C GLU A 134 -11.78 14.11 22.71
N ALA A 135 -12.18 13.28 21.73
CA ALA A 135 -13.56 13.17 21.27
C ALA A 135 -14.49 12.57 22.34
N GLY A 136 -13.95 11.72 23.22
CA GLY A 136 -14.64 11.17 24.39
C GLY A 136 -15.63 10.04 24.11
N PHE A 137 -16.19 9.96 22.90
CA PHE A 137 -17.00 8.85 22.40
C PHE A 137 -16.54 8.47 20.98
N PHE A 138 -16.73 7.22 20.61
CA PHE A 138 -16.36 6.71 19.29
C PHE A 138 -17.36 5.66 18.80
N SER A 139 -17.32 5.36 17.51
CA SER A 139 -17.95 4.18 16.92
C SER A 139 -16.88 3.31 16.24
N ILE A 140 -17.14 2.02 16.16
CA ILE A 140 -16.22 1.04 15.59
C ILE A 140 -16.62 0.76 14.15
N ILE A 141 -15.68 0.76 13.22
CA ILE A 141 -15.88 0.26 11.87
C ILE A 141 -14.88 -0.88 11.66
N MET A 142 -15.37 -2.06 11.28
CA MET A 142 -14.49 -3.20 10.94
C MET A 142 -14.91 -3.82 9.62
N ASP A 143 -13.92 -4.19 8.83
CA ASP A 143 -14.11 -4.92 7.58
C ASP A 143 -13.07 -6.03 7.45
N GLU A 144 -13.51 -7.21 7.00
CA GLU A 144 -12.68 -8.38 6.79
C GLU A 144 -12.02 -8.30 5.40
N THR A 145 -10.72 -8.54 5.34
CA THR A 145 -9.96 -8.56 4.09
C THR A 145 -8.94 -9.70 4.10
N ALA A 146 -8.53 -10.14 2.93
CA ALA A 146 -7.39 -11.06 2.77
C ALA A 146 -6.17 -10.28 2.27
N ASP A 147 -5.00 -10.57 2.84
CA ASP A 147 -3.74 -10.03 2.32
C ASP A 147 -3.29 -10.77 1.04
N ILE A 148 -2.18 -10.30 0.44
CA ILE A 148 -1.59 -10.91 -0.76
C ILE A 148 -1.16 -12.38 -0.58
N SER A 149 -1.01 -12.84 0.67
CA SER A 149 -0.69 -14.22 1.03
C SER A 149 -1.92 -15.04 1.40
N VAL A 150 -3.12 -14.50 1.13
CA VAL A 150 -4.43 -15.11 1.44
C VAL A 150 -4.62 -15.33 2.94
N ARG A 151 -3.98 -14.51 3.78
CA ARG A 151 -4.23 -14.51 5.23
C ARG A 151 -5.30 -13.51 5.56
N GLU A 152 -6.24 -13.95 6.39
CA GLU A 152 -7.33 -13.11 6.87
C GLU A 152 -6.80 -12.02 7.82
N GLN A 153 -7.23 -10.80 7.58
CA GLN A 153 -6.94 -9.64 8.37
C GLN A 153 -8.23 -8.82 8.54
N VAL A 154 -8.32 -8.13 9.66
CA VAL A 154 -9.44 -7.25 9.96
C VAL A 154 -8.93 -5.82 9.98
N SER A 155 -9.50 -4.98 9.13
CA SER A 155 -9.31 -3.54 9.24
C SER A 155 -10.11 -3.02 10.41
N VAL A 156 -9.49 -2.16 11.23
CA VAL A 156 -10.17 -1.50 12.35
C VAL A 156 -10.02 0.00 12.19
N CYS A 157 -11.16 0.69 12.16
CA CYS A 157 -11.24 2.14 12.18
C CYS A 157 -12.14 2.61 13.33
N PHE A 158 -11.90 3.83 13.77
CA PHE A 158 -12.73 4.53 14.74
C PHE A 158 -13.37 5.75 14.09
N HIS A 159 -14.69 5.82 14.15
CA HIS A 159 -15.44 7.01 13.77
C HIS A 159 -15.65 7.89 14.99
N ILE A 160 -15.21 9.14 14.93
CA ILE A 160 -15.32 10.10 16.03
C ILE A 160 -15.98 11.40 15.58
N VAL A 161 -16.48 12.16 16.55
CA VAL A 161 -16.87 13.55 16.36
C VAL A 161 -15.88 14.43 17.11
N ASN A 162 -15.17 15.29 16.40
CA ASN A 162 -14.15 16.15 16.97
C ASN A 162 -14.79 17.34 17.73
N LYS A 163 -13.95 18.19 18.32
CA LYS A 163 -14.40 19.35 19.12
C LYS A 163 -15.15 20.41 18.30
N ASP A 164 -14.91 20.45 17.00
CA ASP A 164 -15.55 21.38 16.06
C ASP A 164 -16.86 20.81 15.48
N LEU A 165 -17.29 19.64 15.98
CA LEU A 165 -18.46 18.88 15.53
C LEU A 165 -18.34 18.30 14.12
N ASP A 166 -17.11 18.16 13.62
CA ASP A 166 -16.84 17.46 12.37
C ASP A 166 -16.62 15.96 12.66
N THR A 167 -17.08 15.13 11.72
CA THR A 167 -16.91 13.68 11.79
C THR A 167 -15.62 13.25 11.12
N GLU A 168 -14.87 12.35 11.77
CA GLU A 168 -13.61 11.82 11.25
C GLU A 168 -13.55 10.31 11.39
N ASP A 169 -13.13 9.63 10.31
CA ASP A 169 -12.85 8.19 10.29
C ASP A 169 -11.34 7.97 10.42
N ILE A 170 -10.92 7.45 11.57
CA ILE A 170 -9.52 7.20 11.88
C ILE A 170 -9.19 5.73 11.61
N PHE A 171 -8.45 5.46 10.55
CA PHE A 171 -7.88 4.14 10.31
C PHE A 171 -6.79 3.84 11.34
N PHE A 172 -6.95 2.73 12.06
CA PHE A 172 -6.07 2.40 13.17
C PHE A 172 -5.12 1.24 12.84
N GLY A 173 -5.52 0.34 11.95
CA GLY A 173 -4.62 -0.70 11.43
C GLY A 173 -5.31 -1.92 10.88
N PHE A 174 -4.49 -2.84 10.37
CA PHE A 174 -4.89 -4.20 10.05
C PHE A 174 -4.42 -5.15 11.15
N TYR A 175 -5.31 -6.04 11.55
CA TYR A 175 -5.07 -7.02 12.61
C TYR A 175 -5.29 -8.41 12.06
N SER A 176 -4.24 -9.22 12.08
CA SER A 176 -4.33 -10.61 11.61
C SER A 176 -5.26 -11.42 12.51
N THR A 177 -6.13 -12.20 11.89
CA THR A 177 -6.93 -13.22 12.56
C THR A 177 -6.73 -14.56 11.87
N SER A 178 -6.79 -15.64 12.64
CA SER A 178 -6.78 -17.00 12.07
C SER A 178 -8.18 -17.55 11.81
N ASP A 179 -9.21 -16.80 12.23
CA ASP A 179 -10.62 -17.19 12.16
C ASP A 179 -11.51 -15.93 12.09
N THR A 180 -12.55 -15.99 11.27
CA THR A 180 -13.58 -14.95 11.06
C THR A 180 -14.89 -15.26 11.79
N THR A 181 -14.88 -16.24 12.71
CA THR A 181 -16.01 -16.42 13.64
C THR A 181 -16.23 -15.17 14.48
N SER A 182 -17.49 -14.91 14.83
CA SER A 182 -17.91 -13.77 15.63
C SER A 182 -17.11 -13.63 16.94
N GLN A 183 -16.81 -14.76 17.60
CA GLN A 183 -16.05 -14.78 18.85
C GLN A 183 -14.58 -14.41 18.64
N ALA A 184 -13.96 -14.86 17.55
CA ALA A 184 -12.59 -14.49 17.21
C ALA A 184 -12.49 -12.98 16.93
N LEU A 185 -13.42 -12.44 16.13
CA LEU A 185 -13.50 -11.01 15.84
C LEU A 185 -13.74 -10.17 17.10
N TYR A 186 -14.62 -10.63 17.99
CA TYR A 186 -14.90 -9.94 19.25
C TYR A 186 -13.69 -9.94 20.19
N THR A 187 -12.96 -11.05 20.26
CA THR A 187 -11.72 -11.15 21.05
C THR A 187 -10.64 -10.24 20.49
N LEU A 188 -10.49 -10.20 19.16
CA LEU A 188 -9.59 -9.28 18.46
C LEU A 188 -9.96 -7.83 18.77
N LEU A 189 -11.24 -7.47 18.67
CA LEU A 189 -11.71 -6.12 18.99
C LEU A 189 -11.38 -5.74 20.44
N LYS A 190 -11.66 -6.62 21.42
CA LYS A 190 -11.34 -6.36 22.83
C LYS A 190 -9.84 -6.19 23.07
N ASP A 191 -9.01 -6.98 22.41
CA ASP A 191 -7.55 -6.86 22.48
C ASP A 191 -7.08 -5.51 21.92
N VAL A 192 -7.62 -5.06 20.78
CA VAL A 192 -7.33 -3.73 20.21
C VAL A 192 -7.74 -2.63 21.19
N LEU A 193 -8.99 -2.63 21.65
CA LEU A 193 -9.50 -1.64 22.60
C LEU A 193 -8.67 -1.58 23.89
N PHE A 194 -8.26 -2.74 24.42
CA PHE A 194 -7.43 -2.84 25.61
C PHE A 194 -6.03 -2.28 25.40
N ARG A 195 -5.37 -2.59 24.27
CA ARG A 195 -4.01 -2.11 23.96
C ARG A 195 -3.91 -0.59 23.90
N PHE A 196 -4.98 0.08 23.45
CA PHE A 196 -5.00 1.52 23.25
C PHE A 196 -5.81 2.28 24.30
N ASP A 197 -6.23 1.60 25.37
CA ASP A 197 -7.02 2.18 26.46
C ASP A 197 -8.27 2.90 25.95
N PHE A 198 -9.04 2.22 25.10
CA PHE A 198 -10.33 2.66 24.59
C PHE A 198 -11.44 1.86 25.30
N PRO A 199 -12.05 2.40 26.36
CA PRO A 199 -13.08 1.69 27.11
C PRO A 199 -14.29 1.44 26.21
N LEU A 200 -14.78 0.20 26.17
CA LEU A 200 -15.93 -0.16 25.34
C LEU A 200 -17.18 0.62 25.75
N GLU A 201 -17.26 1.07 27.00
CA GLU A 201 -18.34 1.90 27.56
C GLU A 201 -18.48 3.27 26.87
N LYS A 202 -17.46 3.69 26.12
CA LYS A 202 -17.45 4.92 25.30
C LYS A 202 -17.90 4.67 23.85
N CYS A 203 -18.10 3.42 23.46
CA CYS A 203 -18.59 3.07 22.14
C CYS A 203 -20.08 3.43 21.99
N ARG A 204 -20.44 4.12 20.91
CA ARG A 204 -21.82 4.55 20.61
C ARG A 204 -22.35 4.00 19.29
N GLY A 205 -21.52 3.33 18.53
CA GLY A 205 -21.90 2.74 17.26
C GLY A 205 -20.92 1.66 16.82
N GLN A 206 -21.41 0.77 15.97
CA GLN A 206 -20.61 -0.28 15.36
C GLN A 206 -21.11 -0.52 13.94
N CYS A 207 -20.19 -0.60 12.98
CA CYS A 207 -20.49 -0.71 11.57
C CYS A 207 -19.69 -1.86 10.94
N TYR A 208 -20.40 -2.86 10.45
CA TYR A 208 -19.85 -4.06 9.80
C TYR A 208 -20.67 -4.39 8.56
N ASP A 209 -20.19 -5.33 7.74
CA ASP A 209 -20.98 -5.87 6.64
C ASP A 209 -22.19 -6.71 7.13
N GLY A 210 -22.90 -7.31 6.17
CA GLY A 210 -24.10 -8.09 6.44
C GLY A 210 -23.85 -9.57 6.72
N ALA A 211 -22.59 -10.02 6.84
CA ALA A 211 -22.27 -11.41 7.05
C ALA A 211 -22.80 -11.90 8.41
N ALA A 212 -23.23 -13.17 8.48
CA ALA A 212 -23.84 -13.71 9.68
C ALA A 212 -22.92 -13.67 10.91
N SER A 213 -21.59 -13.78 10.69
CA SER A 213 -20.54 -13.66 11.73
C SER A 213 -20.52 -12.29 12.39
N VAL A 214 -20.84 -11.21 11.66
CA VAL A 214 -20.79 -9.85 12.21
C VAL A 214 -22.18 -9.27 12.50
N ALA A 215 -23.15 -9.51 11.63
CA ALA A 215 -24.50 -8.95 11.69
C ALA A 215 -25.50 -9.79 12.49
N GLY A 216 -25.18 -11.05 12.80
CA GLY A 216 -26.08 -11.98 13.47
C GLY A 216 -26.62 -11.46 14.81
N CYS A 217 -27.93 -11.53 15.02
CA CYS A 217 -28.59 -10.95 16.20
C CYS A 217 -28.45 -11.76 17.50
N TRP A 218 -27.95 -13.00 17.44
CA TRP A 218 -27.80 -13.88 18.61
C TRP A 218 -26.32 -14.15 18.96
N GLN A 219 -25.50 -14.35 17.94
CA GLN A 219 -24.09 -14.74 18.08
C GLN A 219 -23.20 -14.01 17.09
N GLY A 220 -23.71 -12.98 16.40
CA GLY A 220 -22.86 -12.14 15.56
C GLY A 220 -22.03 -11.19 16.43
N LEU A 221 -20.94 -10.65 15.87
CA LEU A 221 -20.11 -9.65 16.52
C LEU A 221 -20.96 -8.52 17.11
N GLN A 222 -21.98 -8.07 16.37
CA GLN A 222 -22.83 -6.97 16.81
C GLN A 222 -23.63 -7.27 18.08
N ALA A 223 -24.14 -8.51 18.20
CA ALA A 223 -24.84 -8.94 19.41
C ALA A 223 -23.87 -9.04 20.60
N LEU A 224 -22.66 -9.56 20.39
CA LEU A 224 -21.64 -9.68 21.43
C LEU A 224 -21.16 -8.31 21.96
N VAL A 225 -21.02 -7.33 21.06
CA VAL A 225 -20.67 -5.95 21.45
C VAL A 225 -21.83 -5.29 22.19
N GLN A 226 -23.08 -5.49 21.76
CA GLN A 226 -24.25 -4.92 22.43
C GLN A 226 -24.55 -5.55 23.80
N GLU A 227 -24.15 -6.80 24.03
CA GLU A 227 -24.26 -7.44 25.34
C GLU A 227 -23.41 -6.69 26.39
N ASP A 228 -22.22 -6.23 26.01
CA ASP A 228 -21.31 -5.47 26.87
C ASP A 228 -21.62 -3.97 26.91
N GLU A 229 -21.93 -3.36 25.76
CA GLU A 229 -22.31 -1.94 25.65
C GLU A 229 -23.59 -1.78 24.82
N PRO A 230 -24.77 -1.76 25.49
CA PRO A 230 -26.06 -1.64 24.82
C PRO A 230 -26.25 -0.34 24.02
N GLN A 231 -25.47 0.71 24.27
CA GLN A 231 -25.54 1.96 23.50
C GLN A 231 -24.74 1.90 22.19
N ALA A 232 -23.96 0.84 21.93
CA ALA A 232 -23.24 0.66 20.68
C ALA A 232 -24.19 0.18 19.58
N VAL A 233 -24.87 1.13 18.92
CA VAL A 233 -25.87 0.81 17.89
C VAL A 233 -25.23 0.20 16.64
N TYR A 234 -25.74 -0.94 16.20
CA TYR A 234 -25.30 -1.56 14.97
C TYR A 234 -25.88 -0.85 13.74
N VAL A 235 -25.00 -0.55 12.79
CA VAL A 235 -25.31 -0.01 11.48
C VAL A 235 -24.76 -0.97 10.43
N HIS A 236 -25.60 -1.43 9.52
CA HIS A 236 -25.14 -2.22 8.39
C HIS A 236 -24.39 -1.32 7.41
N CYS A 237 -23.19 -1.73 7.01
CA CYS A 237 -22.34 -1.01 6.07
C CYS A 237 -23.15 -0.56 4.84
N LEU A 238 -23.22 0.76 4.62
CA LEU A 238 -23.99 1.35 3.53
C LEU A 238 -23.41 0.97 2.17
N ALA A 239 -22.09 0.98 2.03
CA ALA A 239 -21.42 0.57 0.80
C ALA A 239 -21.74 -0.88 0.43
N HIS A 240 -21.75 -1.78 1.43
CA HIS A 240 -22.15 -3.17 1.23
C HIS A 240 -23.65 -3.28 0.87
N THR A 241 -24.50 -2.53 1.56
CA THR A 241 -25.95 -2.50 1.30
C THR A 241 -26.25 -2.04 -0.13
N VAL A 242 -25.64 -0.95 -0.58
CA VAL A 242 -25.80 -0.44 -1.95
C VAL A 242 -25.30 -1.48 -2.96
N ASN A 243 -24.15 -2.09 -2.70
CA ASN A 243 -23.61 -3.16 -3.54
C ASN A 243 -24.58 -4.35 -3.68
N LEU A 244 -25.18 -4.81 -2.58
CA LEU A 244 -26.17 -5.89 -2.60
C LEU A 244 -27.46 -5.50 -3.33
N VAL A 245 -27.96 -4.28 -3.14
CA VAL A 245 -29.16 -3.79 -3.84
C VAL A 245 -28.91 -3.74 -5.35
N VAL A 246 -27.78 -3.14 -5.76
CA VAL A 246 -27.39 -3.06 -7.18
C VAL A 246 -27.21 -4.45 -7.78
N GLN A 247 -26.56 -5.36 -7.06
CA GLN A 247 -26.43 -6.76 -7.46
C GLN A 247 -27.79 -7.41 -7.67
N HIS A 248 -28.67 -7.33 -6.68
CA HIS A 248 -29.98 -7.97 -6.72
C HIS A 248 -30.83 -7.43 -7.87
N VAL A 249 -30.90 -6.11 -8.04
CA VAL A 249 -31.65 -5.48 -9.14
C VAL A 249 -31.10 -5.91 -10.50
N ALA A 250 -29.78 -5.85 -10.70
CA ALA A 250 -29.17 -6.19 -11.96
C ALA A 250 -29.31 -7.69 -12.32
N GLN A 251 -29.32 -8.58 -11.32
CA GLN A 251 -29.56 -10.01 -11.52
C GLN A 251 -31.02 -10.33 -11.87
N ASN A 252 -31.98 -9.57 -11.34
CA ASN A 252 -33.41 -9.80 -11.59
C ASN A 252 -33.89 -9.18 -12.92
N ILE A 253 -33.17 -8.22 -13.49
CA ILE A 253 -33.49 -7.67 -14.82
C ILE A 253 -32.76 -8.49 -15.88
N ALA A 254 -33.50 -9.35 -16.58
CA ALA A 254 -32.93 -10.27 -17.58
C ALA A 254 -32.03 -9.58 -18.61
N ALA A 255 -32.42 -8.40 -19.11
CA ALA A 255 -31.59 -7.63 -20.04
C ALA A 255 -30.24 -7.23 -19.44
N CYS A 256 -30.23 -6.78 -18.18
CA CYS A 256 -29.01 -6.39 -17.47
C CYS A 256 -28.13 -7.60 -17.18
N TRP A 257 -28.70 -8.66 -16.62
CA TRP A 257 -27.97 -9.88 -16.28
C TRP A 257 -27.34 -10.54 -17.51
N ASN A 258 -28.11 -10.71 -18.59
CA ASN A 258 -27.64 -11.29 -19.84
C ASN A 258 -26.51 -10.45 -20.45
N PHE A 259 -26.67 -9.13 -20.46
CA PHE A 259 -25.65 -8.23 -20.96
C PHE A 259 -24.36 -8.27 -20.12
N LEU A 260 -24.47 -8.22 -18.79
CA LEU A 260 -23.31 -8.27 -17.90
C LEU A 260 -22.57 -9.61 -18.01
N THR A 261 -23.30 -10.71 -18.19
CA THR A 261 -22.72 -12.04 -18.44
C THR A 261 -22.01 -12.08 -19.80
N LEU A 262 -22.63 -11.53 -20.85
CA LEU A 262 -22.04 -11.42 -22.18
C LEU A 262 -20.71 -10.66 -22.14
N ILE A 263 -20.68 -9.50 -21.46
CA ILE A 263 -19.47 -8.68 -21.33
C ILE A 263 -18.40 -9.39 -20.50
N HIS A 264 -18.79 -10.08 -19.42
CA HIS A 264 -17.86 -10.87 -18.61
C HIS A 264 -17.16 -11.95 -19.45
N GLU A 265 -17.93 -12.73 -20.20
CA GLU A 265 -17.42 -13.80 -21.07
C GLU A 265 -16.58 -13.25 -22.23
N LEU A 266 -16.97 -12.12 -22.83
CA LEU A 266 -16.19 -11.43 -23.85
C LEU A 266 -14.82 -11.00 -23.31
N ILE A 267 -14.79 -10.36 -22.13
CA ILE A 267 -13.53 -9.93 -21.52
C ILE A 267 -12.68 -11.15 -21.18
N SER A 268 -13.30 -12.21 -20.67
CA SER A 268 -12.63 -13.47 -20.37
C SER A 268 -12.03 -14.11 -21.63
N LEU A 269 -12.72 -14.06 -22.78
CA LEU A 269 -12.19 -14.56 -24.05
C LEU A 269 -10.89 -13.84 -24.42
N VAL A 270 -10.88 -12.51 -24.34
CA VAL A 270 -9.69 -11.69 -24.65
C VAL A 270 -8.56 -11.95 -23.64
N LYS A 271 -8.84 -11.82 -22.33
CA LYS A 271 -7.81 -11.78 -21.28
C LYS A 271 -7.28 -13.15 -20.85
N ASN A 272 -8.02 -14.26 -21.03
CA ASN A 272 -7.54 -15.59 -20.66
C ASN A 272 -6.43 -16.13 -21.57
N SER A 273 -6.08 -15.42 -22.64
CA SER A 273 -4.95 -15.76 -23.51
C SER A 273 -4.08 -14.54 -23.72
N LEU A 274 -2.84 -14.59 -23.23
CA LEU A 274 -1.85 -13.53 -23.45
C LEU A 274 -1.67 -13.22 -24.94
N LYS A 275 -1.80 -14.23 -25.82
CA LYS A 275 -1.73 -14.05 -27.27
C LYS A 275 -2.91 -13.24 -27.81
N ARG A 276 -4.12 -13.49 -27.32
CA ARG A 276 -5.32 -12.75 -27.76
C ARG A 276 -5.36 -11.35 -27.18
N LEU A 277 -4.89 -11.17 -25.95
CA LEU A 277 -4.73 -9.85 -25.35
C LEU A 277 -3.74 -9.01 -26.15
N ALA A 278 -2.55 -9.52 -26.43
CA ALA A 278 -1.55 -8.82 -27.25
C ALA A 278 -2.08 -8.52 -28.66
N TRP A 279 -2.80 -9.45 -29.28
CA TRP A 279 -3.41 -9.22 -30.58
C TRP A 279 -4.51 -8.15 -30.53
N PHE A 280 -5.36 -8.16 -29.50
CA PHE A 280 -6.36 -7.10 -29.28
C PHE A 280 -5.70 -5.73 -29.09
N GLU A 281 -4.59 -5.66 -28.37
CA GLU A 281 -3.81 -4.42 -28.17
C GLU A 281 -3.29 -3.81 -29.49
N GLU A 282 -3.08 -4.62 -30.55
CA GLU A 282 -2.71 -4.11 -31.88
C GLU A 282 -3.83 -3.30 -32.55
N PHE A 283 -5.10 -3.57 -32.21
CA PHE A 283 -6.25 -2.78 -32.67
C PHE A 283 -6.42 -1.50 -31.83
N GLN A 284 -5.88 -1.47 -30.61
CA GLN A 284 -5.98 -0.31 -29.73
C GLN A 284 -5.02 0.80 -30.17
N ARG A 285 -5.46 2.06 -30.10
CA ARG A 285 -4.56 3.21 -30.23
C ARG A 285 -3.75 3.36 -28.93
N ALA A 286 -2.51 3.85 -29.04
CA ALA A 286 -1.57 3.95 -27.91
C ALA A 286 -2.10 4.71 -26.67
N ASP A 287 -3.10 5.57 -26.84
CA ASP A 287 -3.71 6.37 -25.76
C ASP A 287 -4.99 5.75 -25.15
N LYS A 288 -5.41 4.55 -25.55
CA LYS A 288 -6.64 3.92 -25.05
C LYS A 288 -6.38 2.98 -23.87
N GLU A 289 -7.15 3.15 -22.80
CA GLU A 289 -7.17 2.17 -21.70
C GLU A 289 -7.62 0.79 -22.22
N THR A 290 -6.92 -0.27 -21.79
CA THR A 290 -7.28 -1.66 -22.11
C THR A 290 -8.53 -2.13 -21.34
N LEU A 291 -9.07 -3.30 -21.71
CA LEU A 291 -10.26 -3.88 -21.08
C LEU A 291 -10.00 -4.18 -19.60
N ARG A 292 -10.83 -3.59 -18.74
CA ARG A 292 -10.77 -3.85 -17.30
C ARG A 292 -11.44 -5.18 -16.98
N SER A 293 -10.88 -5.91 -16.01
CA SER A 293 -11.45 -7.20 -15.58
C SER A 293 -12.69 -6.99 -14.75
N PHE A 294 -13.61 -7.95 -14.82
CA PHE A 294 -14.82 -7.97 -14.01
C PHE A 294 -14.50 -8.34 -12.56
N CYS A 295 -14.94 -7.53 -11.60
CA CYS A 295 -14.89 -7.85 -10.18
C CYS A 295 -16.20 -8.56 -9.77
N PRO A 296 -16.18 -9.84 -9.34
CA PRO A 296 -17.39 -10.56 -8.97
C PRO A 296 -18.10 -10.00 -7.73
N THR A 297 -17.33 -9.46 -6.79
CA THR A 297 -17.81 -9.06 -5.45
C THR A 297 -18.23 -7.59 -5.36
N ARG A 298 -17.68 -6.71 -6.20
CA ARG A 298 -17.97 -5.25 -6.20
C ARG A 298 -18.81 -4.86 -7.41
N TRP A 299 -20.11 -5.04 -7.31
CA TRP A 299 -21.11 -4.67 -8.31
C TRP A 299 -21.24 -3.17 -8.52
N THR A 300 -21.00 -2.35 -7.49
CA THR A 300 -21.00 -0.90 -7.60
C THR A 300 -19.85 -0.36 -8.44
N LEU A 301 -18.70 -1.04 -8.51
CA LEU A 301 -17.51 -0.62 -9.26
C LEU A 301 -17.45 -1.17 -10.70
N ARG A 302 -18.54 -1.00 -11.46
CA ARG A 302 -18.67 -1.53 -12.83
C ARG A 302 -18.64 -0.47 -13.92
N ALA A 303 -18.73 0.81 -13.59
CA ALA A 303 -18.70 1.87 -14.59
C ALA A 303 -17.36 1.91 -15.31
N ALA A 304 -16.23 1.79 -14.60
CA ALA A 304 -14.91 1.75 -15.24
C ALA A 304 -14.77 0.57 -16.23
N LEU A 305 -15.33 -0.60 -15.90
CA LEU A 305 -15.35 -1.75 -16.81
C LEU A 305 -16.22 -1.47 -18.04
N LEU A 306 -17.45 -1.03 -17.85
CA LEU A 306 -18.37 -0.74 -18.95
C LEU A 306 -17.83 0.39 -19.83
N GLN A 307 -17.19 1.37 -19.24
CA GLN A 307 -16.52 2.47 -19.92
C GLN A 307 -15.35 1.96 -20.77
N SER A 308 -14.54 1.03 -20.26
CA SER A 308 -13.47 0.40 -21.05
C SER A 308 -14.00 -0.36 -22.27
N VAL A 309 -15.17 -1.00 -22.15
CA VAL A 309 -15.83 -1.68 -23.28
C VAL A 309 -16.39 -0.65 -24.26
N ALA A 310 -17.04 0.41 -23.78
CA ALA A 310 -17.58 1.47 -24.62
C ALA A 310 -16.49 2.21 -25.41
N PHE A 311 -15.34 2.49 -24.79
CA PHE A 311 -14.22 3.17 -25.44
C PHE A 311 -13.51 2.31 -26.50
N ASN A 312 -13.57 0.99 -26.35
CA ASN A 312 -12.97 0.02 -27.27
C ASN A 312 -14.01 -0.70 -28.13
N TYR A 313 -15.24 -0.17 -28.25
CA TYR A 313 -16.34 -0.89 -28.88
C TYR A 313 -16.09 -1.19 -30.36
N SER A 314 -15.53 -0.22 -31.09
CA SER A 314 -15.12 -0.38 -32.49
C SER A 314 -14.01 -1.41 -32.64
N GLU A 315 -12.96 -1.30 -31.82
CA GLU A 315 -11.80 -2.18 -31.84
C GLU A 315 -12.20 -3.63 -31.47
N LEU A 316 -13.16 -3.79 -30.56
CA LEU A 316 -13.73 -5.09 -30.21
C LEU A 316 -14.45 -5.73 -31.39
N LEU A 317 -15.20 -4.96 -32.20
CA LEU A 317 -15.87 -5.50 -33.38
C LEU A 317 -14.86 -6.00 -34.41
N GLU A 318 -13.84 -5.19 -34.72
CA GLU A 318 -12.77 -5.55 -35.67
C GLU A 318 -12.00 -6.79 -35.20
N PHE A 319 -11.59 -6.80 -33.92
CA PHE A 319 -10.89 -7.94 -33.32
C PHE A 319 -11.73 -9.23 -33.35
N LEU A 320 -13.02 -9.17 -33.00
CA LEU A 320 -13.88 -10.35 -32.97
C LEU A 320 -14.15 -10.89 -34.38
N GLU A 321 -14.24 -10.01 -35.38
CA GLU A 321 -14.36 -10.39 -36.79
C GLU A 321 -13.11 -11.16 -37.25
N GLU A 322 -11.92 -10.58 -37.07
CA GLU A 322 -10.64 -11.21 -37.40
C GLU A 322 -10.45 -12.54 -36.66
N LEU A 323 -10.74 -12.58 -35.36
CA LEU A 323 -10.64 -13.80 -34.55
C LEU A 323 -11.59 -14.88 -35.05
N SER A 324 -12.81 -14.54 -35.45
CA SER A 324 -13.79 -15.49 -35.98
C SER A 324 -13.39 -16.10 -37.33
N ILE A 325 -12.67 -15.34 -38.16
CA ILE A 325 -12.22 -15.76 -39.47
C ILE A 325 -11.00 -16.69 -39.32
N HIS A 326 -10.03 -16.29 -38.52
CA HIS A 326 -8.71 -16.93 -38.45
C HIS A 326 -8.59 -18.05 -37.42
N ASP A 327 -9.36 -18.03 -36.34
CA ASP A 327 -9.33 -19.07 -35.31
C ASP A 327 -10.46 -20.09 -35.54
N LYS A 328 -10.12 -21.35 -35.85
CA LYS A 328 -11.10 -22.44 -36.05
C LYS A 328 -11.37 -23.27 -34.78
N SER A 329 -10.90 -22.80 -33.62
CA SER A 329 -11.20 -23.41 -32.33
C SER A 329 -12.51 -22.88 -31.72
N ASP A 330 -12.82 -23.36 -30.51
CA ASP A 330 -13.92 -22.84 -29.68
C ASP A 330 -13.87 -21.31 -29.51
N ALA A 331 -12.67 -20.72 -29.46
CA ALA A 331 -12.50 -19.28 -29.31
C ALA A 331 -13.05 -18.49 -30.50
N GLY A 332 -12.80 -18.95 -31.73
CA GLY A 332 -13.34 -18.29 -32.94
C GLY A 332 -14.86 -18.46 -33.08
N GLY A 333 -15.40 -19.62 -32.67
CA GLY A 333 -16.84 -19.83 -32.59
C GLY A 333 -17.52 -18.88 -31.60
N LYS A 334 -16.94 -18.71 -30.40
CA LYS A 334 -17.38 -17.72 -29.41
C LYS A 334 -17.24 -16.29 -29.91
N ALA A 335 -16.15 -15.98 -30.60
CA ALA A 335 -15.92 -14.65 -31.16
C ALA A 335 -17.01 -14.24 -32.16
N ASN A 336 -17.40 -15.15 -33.06
CA ASN A 336 -18.51 -14.92 -33.99
C ASN A 336 -19.84 -14.69 -33.24
N GLY A 337 -20.10 -15.49 -32.20
CA GLY A 337 -21.29 -15.30 -31.35
C GLY A 337 -21.31 -13.92 -30.70
N PHE A 338 -20.22 -13.50 -30.08
CA PHE A 338 -20.09 -12.17 -29.47
C PHE A 338 -20.23 -11.06 -30.52
N LEU A 339 -19.60 -11.17 -31.68
CA LEU A 339 -19.71 -10.19 -32.77
C LEU A 339 -21.19 -9.94 -33.15
N LEU A 340 -21.95 -11.01 -33.39
CA LEU A 340 -23.37 -10.93 -33.71
C LEU A 340 -24.21 -10.30 -32.58
N HIS A 341 -23.79 -10.45 -31.33
CA HIS A 341 -24.43 -9.79 -30.20
C HIS A 341 -24.06 -8.30 -30.13
N LEU A 342 -22.78 -7.93 -30.29
CA LEU A 342 -22.34 -6.52 -30.25
C LEU A 342 -22.89 -5.70 -31.43
N GLN A 343 -23.15 -6.31 -32.59
CA GLN A 343 -23.75 -5.58 -33.72
C GLN A 343 -25.23 -5.20 -33.49
N LYS A 344 -25.89 -5.72 -32.45
CA LYS A 344 -27.29 -5.40 -32.14
C LYS A 344 -27.39 -4.05 -31.41
N PHE A 345 -28.34 -3.23 -31.86
CA PHE A 345 -28.68 -1.98 -31.18
C PHE A 345 -28.95 -2.18 -29.68
N ASP A 346 -29.73 -3.20 -29.31
CA ASP A 346 -30.09 -3.48 -27.92
C ASP A 346 -28.87 -3.68 -27.02
N THR A 347 -27.79 -4.28 -27.55
CA THR A 347 -26.55 -4.50 -26.81
C THR A 347 -25.84 -3.18 -26.54
N TYR A 348 -25.67 -2.34 -27.57
CA TYR A 348 -25.04 -1.02 -27.41
C TYR A 348 -25.89 -0.07 -26.54
N PHE A 349 -27.21 -0.09 -26.72
CA PHE A 349 -28.14 0.66 -25.89
C PHE A 349 -28.03 0.24 -24.42
N THR A 350 -28.03 -1.07 -24.14
CA THR A 350 -27.89 -1.60 -22.77
C THR A 350 -26.54 -1.23 -22.17
N LEU A 351 -25.45 -1.26 -22.95
CA LEU A 351 -24.13 -0.79 -22.51
C LEU A 351 -24.19 0.67 -22.03
N MET A 352 -24.74 1.56 -22.85
CA MET A 352 -24.81 2.99 -22.53
C MET A 352 -25.74 3.27 -21.34
N LEU A 353 -26.88 2.56 -21.26
CA LEU A 353 -27.81 2.68 -20.14
C LEU A 353 -27.17 2.22 -18.83
N LEU A 354 -26.52 1.05 -18.83
CA LEU A 354 -25.83 0.55 -17.64
C LEU A 354 -24.66 1.43 -17.25
N LEU A 355 -23.91 1.97 -18.21
CA LEU A 355 -22.84 2.93 -17.92
C LEU A 355 -23.38 4.19 -17.22
N LEU A 356 -24.55 4.68 -17.63
CA LEU A 356 -25.21 5.80 -16.94
C LEU A 356 -25.61 5.42 -15.52
N VAL A 357 -26.19 4.24 -15.29
CA VAL A 357 -26.63 3.80 -13.96
C VAL A 357 -25.44 3.54 -13.03
N PHE A 358 -24.46 2.76 -13.48
CA PHE A 358 -23.30 2.39 -12.67
C PHE A 358 -22.36 3.57 -12.39
N SER A 359 -22.25 4.56 -13.28
CA SER A 359 -21.44 5.76 -12.99
C SER A 359 -21.99 6.57 -11.81
N HIS A 360 -23.31 6.65 -11.68
CA HIS A 360 -23.94 7.26 -10.51
C HIS A 360 -23.79 6.38 -9.26
N ALA A 361 -23.92 5.05 -9.40
CA ALA A 361 -23.72 4.13 -8.28
C ALA A 361 -22.29 4.16 -7.73
N GLU A 362 -21.27 4.33 -8.59
CA GLU A 362 -19.86 4.51 -8.17
C GLU A 362 -19.64 5.82 -7.42
N THR A 363 -20.43 6.87 -7.67
CA THR A 363 -20.27 8.16 -6.98
C THR A 363 -20.78 8.14 -5.54
N VAL A 364 -21.73 7.23 -5.25
CA VAL A 364 -22.35 7.09 -3.92
C VAL A 364 -21.54 6.15 -3.01
N ASN A 365 -20.61 5.39 -3.59
CA ASN A 365 -19.77 4.39 -2.94
C ASN A 365 -18.37 4.95 -2.70
#